data_AF-A0AA36GV08-F1
#
_entry.id   AF-A0AA36GV08-F1
#
_cell.length_a   1.000
_cell.length_b   1.000
_cell.length_c   1.000
_cell.angle_alpha   90.00
_cell.angle_beta   90.00
_cell.angle_gamma   90.00
#
_symmetry.space_group_name_H-M   'P 1'
#
loop_
_entity.id
_entity.type
_entity.pdbx_description
1 polymer ?
#
loop_
_entity_poly.entity_id
_entity_poly.type
_entity_poly.pdbx_seq_one_letter_code
_entity_poly.pdbx_strand_id
1 'polypeptide(L)'
;MSSVGSMLRKVESKNLDPKHVTFACPSSVSMCKQHGKKSKSDQRKRQTHQQSGKEKKTKYSEQSAQLLQNEELLCELEHNSKIMEEKIRANRVLAAEALNGMGDLICQFAEVDNKSNFLEEKISELENVKFSHTEPEELDHLVETVEKRVNDYTEFDCFLSNLADRMGEASDTGDSVQLFYEALPTVEKMLTGLSL
;
A
#
# COMPACT_ATOMS: atom_id res chain seq x y z
N MET A 1 11.82 -33.05 -1.72
CA MET A 1 11.83 -32.14 -0.55
C MET A 1 10.38 -31.67 -0.38
N SER A 2 9.54 -32.47 0.26
CA SER A 2 9.16 -32.39 1.69
C SER A 2 8.29 -31.17 1.98
N SER A 3 6.98 -31.43 1.99
CA SER A 3 5.89 -30.55 2.43
C SER A 3 6.14 -30.03 3.84
N VAL A 4 5.93 -28.71 4.06
CA VAL A 4 5.86 -28.13 5.40
C VAL A 4 4.40 -27.75 5.65
N GLY A 5 3.77 -28.56 6.50
CA GLY A 5 2.39 -28.45 6.89
C GLY A 5 2.11 -27.29 7.84
N SER A 6 0.88 -26.79 7.73
CA SER A 6 0.17 -25.96 8.70
C SER A 6 0.37 -26.44 10.14
N MET A 7 0.81 -25.53 11.02
CA MET A 7 0.76 -25.73 12.47
C MET A 7 -0.13 -24.66 13.12
N LEU A 8 -1.45 -24.84 12.98
CA LEU A 8 -2.42 -24.26 13.91
C LEU A 8 -2.26 -24.94 15.27
N ARG A 9 -1.53 -24.29 16.19
CA ARG A 9 -1.49 -24.70 17.60
C ARG A 9 -2.82 -24.33 18.25
N LYS A 10 -3.65 -25.36 18.46
CA LYS A 10 -4.82 -25.36 19.35
C LYS A 10 -4.32 -25.10 20.78
N VAL A 11 -4.41 -23.86 21.25
CA VAL A 11 -4.22 -23.54 22.66
C VAL A 11 -5.56 -23.72 23.35
N GLU A 12 -5.59 -24.71 24.23
CA GLU A 12 -6.71 -25.08 25.08
C GLU A 12 -7.18 -23.91 25.93
N SER A 13 -8.50 -23.68 25.89
CA SER A 13 -9.24 -22.82 26.78
C SER A 13 -9.11 -23.33 28.22
N LYS A 14 -8.19 -22.74 28.99
CA LYS A 14 -8.18 -22.90 30.44
C LYS A 14 -9.42 -22.21 31.00
N ASN A 15 -10.33 -23.02 31.57
CA ASN A 15 -11.41 -22.59 32.45
C ASN A 15 -10.84 -21.65 33.52
N LEU A 16 -11.11 -20.35 33.36
CA LEU A 16 -10.96 -19.37 34.43
C LEU A 16 -12.28 -19.33 35.17
N ASP A 17 -12.30 -20.03 36.29
CA ASP A 17 -13.32 -20.00 37.33
C ASP A 17 -13.64 -18.53 37.68
N PRO A 18 -14.85 -18.01 37.40
CA PRO A 18 -15.20 -16.67 37.84
C PRO A 18 -15.39 -16.73 39.35
N LYS A 19 -14.37 -16.25 40.09
CA LYS A 19 -14.50 -15.99 41.52
C LYS A 19 -15.69 -15.04 41.72
N HIS A 20 -16.82 -15.59 42.17
CA HIS A 20 -17.95 -14.80 42.66
C HIS A 20 -17.46 -13.91 43.79
N VAL A 21 -17.52 -12.60 43.58
CA VAL A 21 -17.37 -11.61 44.65
C VAL A 21 -18.73 -11.49 45.32
N THR A 22 -18.89 -12.18 46.45
CA THR A 22 -20.06 -12.04 47.32
C THR A 22 -19.93 -10.72 48.08
N PHE A 23 -20.72 -9.71 47.72
CA PHE A 23 -20.86 -8.52 48.55
C PHE A 23 -21.58 -8.91 49.85
N ALA A 24 -20.87 -8.84 50.97
CA ALA A 24 -21.47 -8.96 52.29
C ALA A 24 -22.40 -7.76 52.51
N CYS A 25 -23.71 -7.96 52.30
CA CYS A 25 -24.72 -7.05 52.79
C CYS A 25 -24.76 -7.19 54.32
N PRO A 26 -24.66 -6.12 55.13
CA PRO A 26 -24.88 -6.22 56.56
C PRO A 26 -26.39 -6.40 56.78
N SER A 27 -26.84 -7.66 56.73
CA SER A 27 -28.15 -8.02 57.24
C SER A 27 -28.15 -7.70 58.74
N SER A 28 -28.90 -6.68 59.11
CA SER A 28 -29.31 -6.40 60.48
C SER A 28 -29.95 -7.67 61.07
N VAL A 29 -29.18 -8.37 61.90
CA VAL A 29 -29.69 -9.47 62.72
C VAL A 29 -30.62 -8.86 63.76
N SER A 30 -31.92 -8.83 63.45
CA SER A 30 -32.97 -8.75 64.45
C SER A 30 -33.82 -10.01 64.39
N MET A 31 -33.52 -11.01 65.22
CA MET A 31 -34.52 -11.94 65.73
C MET A 31 -34.10 -12.47 67.11
N CYS A 32 -34.64 -11.78 68.11
CA CYS A 32 -35.15 -12.27 69.39
C CYS A 32 -34.99 -13.78 69.70
N LYS A 33 -34.29 -14.10 70.79
CA LYS A 33 -34.71 -15.18 71.71
C LYS A 33 -34.69 -14.64 73.14
N GLN A 34 -35.88 -14.62 73.72
CA GLN A 34 -36.16 -14.27 75.11
C GLN A 34 -35.60 -15.34 76.05
N HIS A 35 -35.01 -14.92 77.18
CA HIS A 35 -35.26 -15.59 78.46
C HIS A 35 -35.17 -14.56 79.58
N GLY A 36 -36.26 -14.44 80.33
CA GLY A 36 -36.50 -13.37 81.28
C GLY A 36 -35.67 -13.45 82.56
N LYS A 37 -35.36 -12.28 83.10
CA LYS A 37 -35.24 -12.05 84.53
C LYS A 37 -35.91 -10.72 84.88
N LYS A 38 -36.81 -10.78 85.86
CA LYS A 38 -37.57 -9.66 86.41
C LYS A 38 -36.59 -8.60 86.96
N SER A 39 -36.74 -7.34 86.54
CA SER A 39 -36.17 -6.20 87.26
C SER A 39 -37.17 -5.05 87.27
N LYS A 40 -37.17 -4.34 88.40
CA LYS A 40 -38.23 -3.49 88.93
C LYS A 40 -38.51 -2.27 88.05
N SER A 41 -39.77 -1.83 88.10
CA SER A 41 -40.29 -0.59 87.54
C SER A 41 -39.52 0.63 88.05
N ASP A 42 -38.93 1.40 87.15
CA ASP A 42 -38.46 2.74 87.44
C ASP A 42 -39.29 3.75 86.64
N GLN A 43 -40.11 4.53 87.35
CA GLN A 43 -40.86 5.65 86.80
C GLN A 43 -39.90 6.83 86.63
N ARG A 44 -39.31 7.01 85.45
CA ARG A 44 -38.73 8.33 85.11
C ARG A 44 -38.70 8.62 83.61
N LYS A 45 -39.26 9.78 83.28
CA LYS A 45 -39.17 10.57 82.03
C LYS A 45 -39.94 10.07 80.80
N ARG A 46 -41.26 10.32 80.81
CA ARG A 46 -42.01 10.58 79.57
C ARG A 46 -41.81 12.04 79.15
N GLN A 47 -40.72 12.37 78.47
CA GLN A 47 -40.63 13.61 77.67
C GLN A 47 -39.36 13.61 76.80
N THR A 48 -39.30 12.73 75.78
CA THR A 48 -38.31 12.87 74.67
C THR A 48 -38.60 12.02 73.43
N HIS A 49 -39.69 11.23 73.41
CA HIS A 49 -39.94 10.30 72.31
C HIS A 49 -40.70 10.86 71.09
N GLN A 50 -41.26 12.08 71.16
CA GLN A 50 -41.99 12.65 70.02
C GLN A 50 -41.09 13.37 69.00
N GLN A 51 -39.90 13.84 69.37
CA GLN A 51 -38.96 14.46 68.42
C GLN A 51 -38.10 13.42 67.68
N SER A 52 -37.58 12.41 68.38
CA SER A 52 -36.71 11.37 67.76
C SER A 52 -37.43 10.44 66.78
N GLY A 53 -38.74 10.22 66.94
CA GLY A 53 -39.54 9.41 66.01
C GLY A 53 -39.86 10.11 64.69
N LYS A 54 -39.95 11.46 64.71
CA LYS A 54 -40.13 12.26 63.48
C LYS A 54 -38.83 12.31 62.69
N GLU A 55 -37.70 12.61 63.34
CA GLU A 55 -36.37 12.63 62.70
C GLU A 55 -35.96 11.30 62.08
N LYS A 56 -36.26 10.16 62.72
CA LYS A 56 -35.98 8.83 62.14
C LYS A 56 -36.82 8.55 60.89
N LYS A 57 -38.07 9.00 60.85
CA LYS A 57 -38.95 8.85 59.67
C LYS A 57 -38.49 9.73 58.52
N THR A 58 -38.04 10.97 58.78
CA THR A 58 -37.47 11.83 57.75
C THR A 58 -36.18 11.25 57.19
N LYS A 59 -35.25 10.76 58.03
CA LYS A 59 -34.02 10.10 57.57
C LYS A 59 -34.28 8.86 56.71
N TYR A 60 -35.27 8.04 57.09
CA TYR A 60 -35.65 6.87 56.31
C TYR A 60 -36.26 7.26 54.95
N SER A 61 -37.09 8.30 54.93
CA SER A 61 -37.67 8.83 53.68
C SER A 61 -36.60 9.35 52.73
N GLU A 62 -35.60 10.06 53.25
CA GLU A 62 -34.48 10.60 52.48
C GLU A 62 -33.59 9.46 51.93
N GLN A 63 -33.29 8.45 52.74
CA GLN A 63 -32.57 7.25 52.31
C GLN A 63 -33.33 6.48 51.22
N SER A 64 -34.66 6.37 51.33
CA SER A 64 -35.48 5.70 50.32
C SER A 64 -35.49 6.47 48.98
N ALA A 65 -35.54 7.80 49.02
CA ALA A 65 -35.47 8.63 47.82
C ALA A 65 -34.08 8.53 47.15
N GLN A 66 -33.01 8.54 47.95
CA GLN A 66 -31.65 8.34 47.47
C GLN A 66 -31.48 6.97 46.79
N LEU A 67 -32.10 5.92 47.34
CA LEU A 67 -32.01 4.57 46.77
C LEU A 67 -32.72 4.49 45.42
N LEU A 68 -33.93 5.06 45.28
CA LEU A 68 -34.64 5.14 44.01
C LEU A 68 -33.83 5.91 42.95
N GLN A 69 -33.24 7.05 43.34
CA GLN A 69 -32.38 7.82 42.44
C GLN A 69 -31.14 7.02 41.98
N ASN A 70 -30.54 6.25 42.88
CA ASN A 70 -29.41 5.40 42.54
C ASN A 70 -29.82 4.25 41.61
N GLU A 71 -31.01 3.67 41.78
CA GLU A 71 -31.54 2.64 40.86
C GLU A 71 -31.77 3.19 39.45
N GLU A 72 -32.31 4.40 39.33
CA GLU A 72 -32.46 5.09 38.04
C GLU A 72 -31.10 5.33 37.37
N LEU A 73 -30.12 5.86 38.13
CA LEU A 73 -28.77 6.10 37.63
C LEU A 73 -28.11 4.79 37.18
N LEU A 74 -28.29 3.70 37.93
CA LEU A 74 -27.73 2.39 37.58
C LEU A 74 -28.31 1.88 36.25
N CYS A 75 -29.62 2.02 36.06
CA CYS A 75 -30.29 1.65 34.81
C CYS A 75 -29.76 2.47 33.62
N GLU A 76 -29.55 3.78 33.80
CA GLU A 76 -28.98 4.66 32.77
C GLU A 76 -27.53 4.26 32.44
N LEU A 77 -26.72 3.97 33.45
CA LEU A 77 -25.33 3.52 33.27
C LEU A 77 -25.26 2.18 32.54
N GLU A 78 -26.11 1.20 32.88
CA GLU A 78 -26.17 -0.08 32.19
C GLU A 78 -26.57 0.08 30.72
N HIS A 79 -27.52 0.97 30.42
CA HIS A 79 -27.92 1.28 29.06
C HIS A 79 -26.77 1.92 28.27
N ASN A 80 -26.12 2.93 28.84
CA ASN A 80 -24.98 3.61 28.22
C ASN A 80 -23.79 2.66 28.02
N SER A 81 -23.55 1.74 28.96
CA SER A 81 -22.53 0.70 28.82
C SER A 81 -22.78 -0.19 27.61
N LYS A 82 -24.03 -0.66 27.42
CA LYS A 82 -24.40 -1.49 26.25
C LYS A 82 -24.19 -0.74 24.93
N ILE A 83 -24.58 0.52 24.86
CA ILE A 83 -24.35 1.37 23.68
C ILE A 83 -22.85 1.50 23.40
N MET A 84 -22.04 1.71 24.45
CA MET A 84 -20.59 1.85 24.29
C MET A 84 -19.94 0.55 23.82
N GLU A 85 -20.35 -0.60 24.36
CA GLU A 85 -19.89 -1.92 23.91
C GLU A 85 -20.19 -2.18 22.43
N GLU A 86 -21.38 -1.79 21.97
CA GLU A 86 -21.76 -1.91 20.56
C GLU A 86 -20.90 -1.02 19.66
N LYS A 87 -20.67 0.24 20.06
CA LYS A 87 -19.76 1.15 19.34
C LYS A 87 -18.33 0.62 19.29
N ILE A 88 -17.81 0.08 20.39
CA ILE A 88 -16.48 -0.53 20.44
C ILE A 88 -16.42 -1.73 19.49
N ARG A 89 -17.45 -2.57 19.47
CA ARG A 89 -17.54 -3.72 18.57
C ARG A 89 -17.52 -3.28 17.10
N ALA A 90 -18.35 -2.30 16.74
CA ALA A 90 -18.39 -1.76 15.38
C ALA A 90 -17.02 -1.18 14.95
N ASN A 91 -16.38 -0.39 15.82
CA ASN A 91 -15.05 0.14 15.55
C ASN A 91 -13.99 -0.95 15.38
N ARG A 92 -14.06 -2.04 16.15
CA ARG A 92 -13.15 -3.18 15.99
C ARG A 92 -13.32 -3.87 14.65
N VAL A 93 -14.56 -4.01 14.16
CA VAL A 93 -14.84 -4.57 12.83
C VAL A 93 -14.25 -3.67 11.75
N LEU A 94 -14.52 -2.36 11.79
CA LEU A 94 -13.97 -1.40 10.83
C LEU A 94 -12.44 -1.37 10.85
N ALA A 95 -11.83 -1.44 12.03
CA ALA A 95 -10.38 -1.49 12.16
C ALA A 95 -9.79 -2.79 11.56
N ALA A 96 -10.46 -3.93 11.76
CA ALA A 96 -10.04 -5.19 11.17
C ALA A 96 -10.14 -5.17 9.64
N GLU A 97 -11.24 -4.62 9.09
CA GLU A 97 -11.41 -4.45 7.64
C GLU A 97 -10.32 -3.54 7.06
N ALA A 98 -10.03 -2.41 7.72
CA ALA A 98 -8.97 -1.50 7.29
C ALA A 98 -7.58 -2.18 7.31
N LEU A 99 -7.26 -2.93 8.37
CA LEU A 99 -6.00 -3.65 8.49
C LEU A 99 -5.85 -4.75 7.42
N ASN A 100 -6.94 -5.47 7.12
CA ASN A 100 -6.94 -6.45 6.03
C ASN A 100 -6.69 -5.78 4.67
N GLY A 101 -7.39 -4.67 4.38
CA GLY A 101 -7.17 -3.91 3.15
C GLY A 101 -5.75 -3.35 3.02
N MET A 102 -5.16 -2.90 4.14
CA MET A 102 -3.75 -2.51 4.16
C MET A 102 -2.81 -3.69 3.87
N GLY A 103 -3.11 -4.88 4.41
CA GLY A 103 -2.36 -6.10 4.13
C GLY A 103 -2.38 -6.46 2.64
N ASP A 104 -3.55 -6.40 2.01
CA ASP A 104 -3.70 -6.68 0.57
C ASP A 104 -2.88 -5.70 -0.30
N LEU A 105 -2.89 -4.41 0.07
CA LEU A 105 -2.09 -3.40 -0.62
C LEU A 105 -0.59 -3.65 -0.48
N ILE A 106 -0.12 -4.04 0.71
CA ILE A 106 1.30 -4.36 0.94
C ILE A 106 1.74 -5.52 0.03
N CYS A 107 0.91 -6.57 -0.10
CA CYS A 107 1.18 -7.68 -1.00
C CYS A 107 1.28 -7.20 -2.46
N GLN A 108 0.34 -6.37 -2.91
CA GLN A 108 0.37 -5.80 -4.27
C GLN A 108 1.61 -4.95 -4.52
N PHE A 109 2.02 -4.12 -3.54
CA PHE A 109 3.24 -3.32 -3.67
C PHE A 109 4.49 -4.19 -3.75
N ALA A 110 4.56 -5.29 -3.01
CA ALA A 110 5.68 -6.23 -3.11
C ALA A 110 5.75 -6.90 -4.50
N GLU A 111 4.61 -7.24 -5.11
CA GLU A 111 4.58 -7.77 -6.48
C GLU A 111 5.06 -6.74 -7.51
N VAL A 112 4.64 -5.48 -7.36
CA VAL A 112 5.08 -4.38 -8.23
C VAL A 112 6.59 -4.14 -8.08
N ASP A 113 7.11 -4.15 -6.86
CA ASP A 113 8.54 -3.97 -6.58
C ASP A 113 9.39 -5.08 -7.22
N ASN A 114 8.97 -6.34 -7.05
CA ASN A 114 9.61 -7.48 -7.71
C ASN A 114 9.61 -7.35 -9.24
N LYS A 115 8.51 -6.89 -9.82
CA LYS A 115 8.41 -6.64 -11.27
C LYS A 115 9.31 -5.50 -11.71
N SER A 116 9.43 -4.44 -10.90
CA SER A 116 10.34 -3.32 -11.17
C SER A 116 11.78 -3.79 -11.20
N ASN A 117 12.22 -4.51 -10.18
CA ASN A 117 13.57 -5.07 -10.08
C ASN A 117 13.91 -5.95 -11.28
N PHE A 118 12.98 -6.82 -11.69
CA PHE A 118 13.15 -7.65 -12.88
C PHE A 118 13.28 -6.83 -14.19
N LEU A 119 12.52 -5.74 -14.32
CA LEU A 119 12.61 -4.87 -15.49
C LEU A 119 13.91 -4.08 -15.52
N GLU A 120 14.39 -3.61 -14.37
CA GLU A 120 15.69 -2.95 -14.24
C GLU A 120 16.85 -3.88 -14.65
N GLU A 121 16.82 -5.14 -14.21
CA GLU A 121 17.78 -6.16 -14.62
C GLU A 121 17.76 -6.36 -16.14
N LYS A 122 16.57 -6.52 -16.73
CA LYS A 122 16.42 -6.66 -18.19
C LYS A 122 16.91 -5.45 -18.99
N ILE A 123 16.66 -4.24 -18.49
CA ILE A 123 17.16 -3.02 -19.14
C ILE A 123 18.69 -3.04 -19.10
N SER A 124 19.28 -3.37 -17.96
CA SER A 124 20.74 -3.49 -17.81
C SER A 124 21.33 -4.52 -18.77
N GLU A 125 20.69 -5.69 -18.92
CA GLU A 125 21.09 -6.70 -19.91
C GLU A 125 21.04 -6.15 -21.34
N LEU A 126 19.95 -5.49 -21.73
CA LEU A 126 19.77 -4.95 -23.07
C LEU A 126 20.74 -3.81 -23.39
N GLU A 127 21.04 -2.95 -22.41
CA GLU A 127 22.03 -1.89 -22.54
C GLU A 127 23.43 -2.48 -22.77
N ASN A 128 23.78 -3.55 -22.06
CA ASN A 128 25.06 -4.24 -22.24
C ASN A 128 25.15 -4.98 -23.59
N VAL A 129 24.05 -5.55 -24.09
CA VAL A 129 24.01 -6.22 -25.41
C VAL A 129 24.14 -5.22 -26.57
N LYS A 130 23.63 -3.99 -26.41
CA LYS A 130 23.74 -2.95 -27.45
C LYS A 130 25.16 -2.40 -27.66
N PHE A 131 26.07 -2.61 -26.71
CA PHE A 131 27.46 -2.14 -26.82
C PHE A 131 28.46 -3.20 -27.26
N SER A 132 28.04 -4.46 -27.47
CA SER A 132 28.97 -5.57 -27.72
C SER A 132 29.06 -6.06 -29.17
N HIS A 133 28.39 -5.43 -30.15
CA HIS A 133 28.26 -5.98 -31.51
C HIS A 133 28.66 -5.06 -32.66
N THR A 134 29.35 -3.95 -32.38
CA THR A 134 30.18 -3.31 -33.41
C THR A 134 31.34 -2.68 -32.67
N GLU A 135 32.55 -3.19 -32.90
CA GLU A 135 33.71 -2.46 -32.40
C GLU A 135 33.69 -1.08 -33.06
N PRO A 136 33.90 0.01 -32.30
CA PRO A 136 33.87 1.37 -32.85
C PRO A 136 34.77 1.51 -34.08
N GLU A 137 35.90 0.80 -34.06
CA GLU A 137 36.90 0.75 -35.13
C GLU A 137 36.38 0.09 -36.41
N GLU A 138 35.53 -0.94 -36.30
CA GLU A 138 34.87 -1.57 -37.46
C GLU A 138 33.79 -0.66 -38.06
N LEU A 139 33.07 0.08 -37.21
CA LEU A 139 32.07 1.05 -37.67
C LEU A 139 32.73 2.23 -38.39
N ASP A 140 33.82 2.76 -37.85
CA ASP A 140 34.57 3.86 -38.45
C ASP A 140 35.14 3.47 -39.81
N HIS A 141 35.73 2.27 -39.93
CA HIS A 141 36.21 1.76 -41.21
C HIS A 141 35.08 1.56 -42.23
N LEU A 142 33.91 1.11 -41.78
CA LEU A 142 32.75 0.95 -42.65
C LEU A 142 32.24 2.32 -43.15
N VAL A 143 32.15 3.32 -42.27
CA VAL A 143 31.78 4.69 -42.64
C VAL A 143 32.76 5.26 -43.63
N GLU A 144 34.07 5.16 -43.39
CA GLU A 144 35.10 5.67 -44.31
C GLU A 144 35.03 4.99 -45.69
N THR A 145 34.77 3.67 -45.72
CA THR A 145 34.58 2.92 -46.97
C THR A 145 33.34 3.40 -47.75
N VAL A 146 32.24 3.67 -47.06
CA VAL A 146 31.01 4.17 -47.67
C VAL A 146 31.17 5.60 -48.15
N GLU A 147 31.78 6.48 -47.36
CA GLU A 147 32.06 7.87 -47.73
C GLU A 147 32.94 7.94 -48.98
N LYS A 148 33.99 7.11 -49.04
CA LYS A 148 34.83 7.02 -50.23
C LYS A 148 34.04 6.60 -51.47
N ARG A 149 33.19 5.58 -51.36
CA ARG A 149 32.34 5.15 -52.50
C ARG A 149 31.38 6.24 -52.95
N VAL A 150 30.74 6.94 -52.01
CA VAL A 150 29.83 8.04 -52.35
C VAL A 150 30.58 9.15 -53.07
N ASN A 151 31.80 9.47 -52.66
CA ASN A 151 32.64 10.44 -53.36
C ASN A 151 33.00 9.97 -54.78
N ASP A 152 33.40 8.71 -54.95
CA ASP A 152 33.73 8.14 -56.27
C ASP A 152 32.52 8.21 -57.23
N TYR A 153 31.31 7.89 -56.74
CA TYR A 153 30.07 8.03 -57.53
C TYR A 153 29.74 9.50 -57.84
N THR A 154 29.95 10.40 -56.87
CA THR A 154 29.72 11.83 -57.06
C THR A 154 30.66 12.41 -58.11
N GLU A 155 31.93 12.00 -58.12
CA GLU A 155 32.91 12.41 -59.13
C GLU A 155 32.50 11.92 -60.53
N PHE A 156 32.02 10.68 -60.63
CA PHE A 156 31.51 10.13 -61.88
C PHE A 156 30.27 10.88 -62.41
N ASP A 157 29.31 11.18 -61.54
CA ASP A 157 28.12 11.96 -61.92
C ASP A 157 28.48 13.39 -62.35
N CYS A 158 29.45 14.02 -61.67
CA CYS A 158 29.99 15.32 -62.09
C CYS A 158 30.64 15.24 -63.49
N PHE A 159 31.42 14.19 -63.74
CA PHE A 159 32.04 13.96 -65.04
C PHE A 159 31.00 13.79 -66.16
N LEU A 160 29.97 12.97 -65.93
CA LEU A 160 28.89 12.75 -66.90
C LEU A 160 28.09 14.03 -67.15
N SER A 161 27.81 14.82 -66.12
CA SER A 161 27.11 16.10 -66.24
C SER A 161 27.92 17.09 -67.09
N ASN A 162 29.21 17.24 -66.80
CA ASN A 162 30.11 18.10 -67.59
C ASN A 162 30.25 17.61 -69.04
N LEU A 163 30.26 16.30 -69.28
CA LEU A 163 30.28 15.74 -70.62
C LEU A 163 28.98 16.03 -71.37
N ALA A 164 27.83 15.89 -70.71
CA ALA A 164 26.52 16.20 -71.26
C ALA A 164 26.40 17.68 -71.65
N ASP A 165 26.86 18.59 -70.80
CA ASP A 165 26.87 20.03 -71.07
C ASP A 165 27.73 20.34 -72.32
N ARG A 166 28.96 19.80 -72.38
CA ARG A 166 29.86 19.98 -73.54
C ARG A 166 29.29 19.40 -74.84
N MET A 167 28.63 18.25 -74.77
CA MET A 167 27.97 17.66 -75.94
C MET A 167 26.74 18.46 -76.37
N GLY A 168 26.02 19.07 -75.44
CA GLY A 168 24.92 20.00 -75.71
C GLY A 168 25.40 21.24 -76.47
N GLU A 169 26.50 21.84 -76.03
CA GLU A 169 27.14 22.99 -76.70
C GLU A 169 27.69 22.64 -78.09
N ALA A 170 28.25 21.43 -78.24
CA ALA A 170 28.79 20.94 -79.51
C ALA A 170 27.73 20.38 -80.49
N SER A 171 26.46 20.29 -80.05
CA SER A 171 25.37 19.78 -80.89
C SER A 171 25.08 20.71 -82.07
N ASP A 172 25.37 22.00 -81.95
CA ASP A 172 25.17 22.99 -83.01
C ASP A 172 26.30 22.98 -84.05
N THR A 173 27.48 22.41 -83.72
CA THR A 173 28.65 22.32 -84.62
C THR A 173 28.86 20.93 -85.23
N GLY A 174 28.17 19.90 -84.71
CA GLY A 174 28.26 18.51 -85.19
C GLY A 174 29.32 17.64 -84.51
N ASP A 175 30.01 18.15 -83.49
CA ASP A 175 31.17 17.51 -82.85
C ASP A 175 30.82 16.63 -81.63
N SER A 176 29.53 16.57 -81.24
CA SER A 176 29.07 15.85 -80.04
C SER A 176 29.43 14.36 -80.04
N VAL A 177 29.37 13.72 -81.20
CA VAL A 177 29.73 12.30 -81.37
C VAL A 177 31.22 12.07 -81.13
N GLN A 178 32.08 12.99 -81.59
CA GLN A 178 33.52 12.89 -81.39
C GLN A 178 33.87 13.06 -79.91
N LEU A 179 33.26 14.03 -79.22
CA LEU A 179 33.44 14.24 -77.78
C LEU A 179 33.05 13.01 -76.94
N PHE A 180 32.00 12.29 -77.33
CA PHE A 180 31.61 11.05 -76.67
C PHE A 180 32.68 9.96 -76.82
N TYR A 181 33.19 9.74 -78.04
CA TYR A 181 34.25 8.75 -78.28
C TYR A 181 35.57 9.12 -77.60
N GLU A 182 35.89 10.42 -77.48
CA GLU A 182 37.06 10.89 -76.73
C GLU A 182 36.91 10.70 -75.21
N ALA A 183 35.70 10.81 -74.68
CA ALA A 183 35.42 10.62 -73.26
C ALA A 183 35.28 9.14 -72.85
N LEU A 184 34.98 8.25 -73.80
CA LEU A 184 34.73 6.82 -73.57
C LEU A 184 35.80 6.12 -72.70
N PRO A 185 37.11 6.28 -72.97
CA PRO A 185 38.16 5.64 -72.17
C PRO A 185 38.14 6.09 -70.70
N THR A 186 37.76 7.34 -70.44
CA THR A 186 37.66 7.89 -69.08
C THR A 186 36.42 7.35 -68.37
N VAL A 187 35.29 7.24 -69.08
CA VAL A 187 34.06 6.62 -68.56
C VAL A 187 34.31 5.16 -68.17
N GLU A 188 34.95 4.39 -69.05
CA GLU A 188 35.29 2.99 -68.78
C GLU A 188 36.22 2.85 -67.57
N LYS A 189 37.21 3.73 -67.44
CA LYS A 189 38.13 3.74 -66.29
C LYS A 189 37.40 4.06 -64.98
N MET A 190 36.54 5.07 -64.95
CA MET A 190 35.79 5.45 -63.75
C MET A 190 34.77 4.36 -63.37
N LEU A 191 34.07 3.76 -64.34
CA LEU A 191 33.17 2.63 -64.09
C LEU A 191 33.92 1.40 -63.56
N THR A 192 35.13 1.14 -64.02
CA THR A 192 35.97 0.05 -63.49
C THR A 192 36.37 0.31 -62.03
N GLY A 193 36.56 1.57 -61.65
CA GLY A 193 36.80 1.97 -60.25
C GLY A 193 35.57 1.88 -59.34
N LEU A 194 34.36 1.96 -59.91
CA LEU A 194 33.08 1.86 -59.20
C LEU A 194 32.51 0.44 -59.13
N SER A 195 32.97 -0.45 -60.02
CA SER A 195 32.65 -1.87 -60.00
C SER A 195 33.33 -2.53 -58.81
N LEU A 196 32.54 -3.17 -57.95
CA LEU A 196 32.98 -4.03 -56.85
C LEU A 196 34.05 -5.04 -57.27
#